data_AF-A0A6I5ZNN1-F1
#
_entry.id   AF-A0A6I5ZNN1-F1
#
_cell.length_a   1.000
_cell.length_b   1.000
_cell.length_c   1.000
_cell.angle_alpha   90.00
_cell.angle_beta   90.00
_cell.angle_gamma   90.00
#
_symmetry.space_group_name_H-M   'P 1'
#
loop_
_entity.id
_entity.type
_entity.pdbx_description
1 polymer ?
#
loop_
_entity_poly.entity_id
_entity_poly.type
_entity_poly.pdbx_seq_one_letter_code
_entity_poly.pdbx_strand_id
1 'polypeptide(L)'
;MSNGVINVLLVGVGGQGTILAGRVLSLAALSLGGEVKVSDIHGMAQRGGSVVTQVRFGPRVYAPVMAPGTADFLVAFEKLEARRWLPYLKLDGWLIVNDQEMPPLPVLTGAGTYPEDLVGEMGRLVNNMLALDALELARRAGNVKSANMVLMGALARRLPISREAWEEALAVSVPGRFLEVNRKAFYLGWDQNG
;
A
#
# COMPACT_ATOMS: atom_id res chain seq x y z
N MET A 1 2.45 15.16 -21.26
CA MET A 1 3.25 13.93 -21.41
C MET A 1 3.57 13.43 -20.02
N SER A 2 3.01 12.30 -19.59
CA SER A 2 3.35 11.69 -18.30
C SER A 2 4.84 11.37 -18.31
N ASN A 3 5.57 11.86 -17.31
CA ASN A 3 7.04 11.81 -17.24
C ASN A 3 7.63 10.39 -17.06
N GLY A 4 6.90 9.32 -17.39
CA GLY A 4 7.31 7.93 -17.16
C GLY A 4 7.51 7.57 -15.68
N VAL A 5 7.15 8.45 -14.75
CA VAL A 5 7.25 8.23 -13.31
C VAL A 5 5.92 7.72 -12.79
N ILE A 6 5.96 6.56 -12.14
CA ILE A 6 4.84 5.97 -11.41
C ILE A 6 4.96 6.39 -9.94
N ASN A 7 3.85 6.89 -9.39
CA ASN A 7 3.75 7.34 -8.00
C ASN A 7 2.86 6.39 -7.20
N VAL A 8 3.41 5.71 -6.19
CA VAL A 8 2.68 4.81 -5.30
C VAL A 8 2.71 5.34 -3.86
N LEU A 9 1.53 5.70 -3.36
CA LEU A 9 1.32 6.19 -2.01
C LEU A 9 0.84 5.05 -1.11
N LEU A 10 1.68 4.60 -0.17
CA LEU A 10 1.34 3.59 0.82
C LEU A 10 0.95 4.28 2.13
N VAL A 11 -0.25 4.02 2.64
CA VAL A 11 -0.77 4.67 3.86
C VAL A 11 -1.31 3.63 4.82
N GLY A 12 -1.13 3.87 6.11
CA GLY A 12 -1.63 2.95 7.13
C GLY A 12 -1.37 3.46 8.53
N VAL A 13 -1.55 2.56 9.49
CA VAL A 13 -1.31 2.78 10.91
C VAL A 13 0.01 2.10 11.31
N GLY A 14 0.74 2.70 12.24
CA GLY A 14 1.98 2.16 12.77
C GLY A 14 1.85 0.68 13.18
N GLY A 15 2.75 -0.16 12.66
CA GLY A 15 2.76 -1.61 12.91
C GLY A 15 2.24 -2.48 11.75
N GLN A 16 1.63 -1.89 10.72
CA GLN A 16 1.09 -2.63 9.57
C GLN A 16 2.13 -2.99 8.48
N GLY A 17 3.39 -2.61 8.66
CA GLY A 17 4.47 -3.01 7.75
C GLY A 17 4.54 -2.22 6.43
N THR A 18 4.10 -0.95 6.44
CA THR A 18 4.19 -0.01 5.29
C THR A 18 5.62 0.21 4.81
N ILE A 19 6.59 0.32 5.72
CA ILE A 19 8.02 0.48 5.39
C ILE A 19 8.56 -0.76 4.66
N LEU A 20 8.22 -1.96 5.15
CA LEU A 20 8.63 -3.21 4.49
C LEU A 20 8.00 -3.32 3.10
N ALA A 21 6.73 -2.97 2.96
CA ALA A 21 6.04 -2.92 1.67
C ALA A 21 6.70 -1.92 0.70
N GLY A 22 7.04 -0.72 1.16
CA GLY A 22 7.77 0.28 0.37
C GLY A 22 9.14 -0.21 -0.07
N ARG A 23 9.87 -0.92 0.80
CA ARG A 23 11.16 -1.55 0.47
C ARG A 23 11.01 -2.63 -0.60
N VAL A 24 10.03 -3.53 -0.48
CA VAL A 24 9.77 -4.58 -1.49
C VAL A 24 9.45 -3.94 -2.84
N LEU A 25 8.54 -2.95 -2.88
CA LEU A 25 8.22 -2.22 -4.10
C LEU A 25 9.45 -1.54 -4.71
N SER A 26 10.25 -0.88 -3.88
CA SER A 26 11.43 -0.15 -4.34
C SER A 26 12.43 -1.10 -4.98
N LEU A 27 12.71 -2.24 -4.35
CA LEU A 27 13.62 -3.25 -4.91
C LEU A 27 13.05 -3.86 -6.20
N ALA A 28 11.76 -4.17 -6.26
CA ALA A 28 11.13 -4.71 -7.46
C ALA A 28 11.19 -3.68 -8.62
N ALA A 29 10.99 -2.40 -8.33
CA ALA A 29 11.03 -1.31 -9.30
C ALA A 29 12.43 -1.01 -9.85
N LEU A 30 13.50 -1.35 -9.13
CA LEU A 30 14.88 -1.22 -9.64
C LEU A 30 15.11 -2.08 -10.88
N SER A 31 14.35 -3.17 -11.06
CA SER A 31 14.45 -4.01 -12.26
C SER A 31 14.07 -3.28 -13.56
N LEU A 32 13.39 -2.13 -13.46
CA LEU A 32 13.04 -1.28 -14.60
C LEU A 32 14.21 -0.43 -15.12
N GLY A 33 15.36 -0.46 -14.45
CA GLY A 33 16.57 0.27 -14.86
C GLY A 33 16.51 1.79 -14.68
N GLY A 34 15.53 2.29 -13.92
CA GLY A 34 15.33 3.71 -13.65
C GLY A 34 15.75 4.15 -12.24
N GLU A 35 15.40 5.39 -11.91
CA GLU A 35 15.55 5.93 -10.56
C GLU A 35 14.36 5.53 -9.68
N VAL A 36 14.64 5.23 -8.41
CA VAL A 36 13.64 5.00 -7.37
C VAL A 36 13.91 5.98 -6.22
N LYS A 37 12.89 6.71 -5.78
CA LYS A 37 12.95 7.58 -4.61
C LYS A 37 11.85 7.24 -3.63
N VAL A 38 12.22 7.20 -2.36
CA VAL A 38 11.32 6.88 -1.25
C VAL A 38 11.30 8.06 -0.28
N SER A 39 10.12 8.42 0.20
CA SER A 39 9.94 9.35 1.32
C SER A 39 9.02 8.71 2.35
N ASP A 40 9.56 8.44 3.52
CA ASP A 40 8.78 7.98 4.67
C ASP A 40 8.44 9.16 5.58
N ILE A 41 7.14 9.41 5.74
CA ILE A 41 6.61 10.37 6.70
C ILE A 41 6.03 9.55 7.85
N HIS A 42 6.78 9.52 8.94
CA HIS A 42 6.32 8.95 10.19
C HIS A 42 5.71 10.07 11.03
N GLY A 43 4.43 9.97 11.38
CA GLY A 43 3.93 10.77 12.50
C GLY A 43 4.76 10.45 13.76
N MET A 44 5.00 11.44 14.63
CA MET A 44 5.75 11.26 15.88
C MET A 44 5.17 10.16 16.83
N ALA A 45 4.02 9.56 16.48
CA ALA A 45 3.38 8.47 17.21
C ALA A 45 3.81 7.10 16.65
N GLN A 46 4.74 6.43 17.35
CA GLN A 46 5.25 5.10 16.97
C GLN A 46 4.21 3.96 17.06
N ARG A 47 3.04 4.18 17.66
CA ARG A 47 1.92 3.21 17.73
C ARG A 47 0.60 3.94 17.58
N GLY A 48 -0.25 3.47 16.68
CA GLY A 48 -1.57 4.05 16.42
C GLY A 48 -1.57 5.34 15.60
N GLY A 49 -0.40 5.86 15.20
CA GLY A 49 -0.28 7.02 14.33
C GLY A 49 -0.35 6.65 12.84
N SER A 50 -0.74 7.63 12.02
CA SER A 50 -0.66 7.55 10.56
C SER A 50 0.79 7.43 10.10
N VAL A 51 1.04 6.48 9.21
CA VAL A 51 2.33 6.24 8.56
C VAL A 51 2.12 6.30 7.06
N VAL A 52 3.01 7.03 6.39
CA VAL A 52 2.91 7.28 4.95
C VAL A 52 4.27 7.00 4.32
N THR A 53 4.28 6.13 3.33
CA THR A 53 5.47 5.85 2.51
C THR A 53 5.14 6.20 1.07
N GLN A 54 5.90 7.12 0.50
CA GLN A 54 5.76 7.55 -0.89
C GLN A 54 6.86 6.91 -1.72
N VAL A 55 6.51 6.10 -2.71
CA VAL A 55 7.47 5.48 -3.62
C VAL A 55 7.25 6.02 -5.02
N ARG A 56 8.30 6.60 -5.59
CA ARG A 56 8.30 7.17 -6.94
C ARG A 56 9.38 6.50 -7.76
N PHE A 57 9.04 5.99 -8.93
CA PHE A 57 10.01 5.31 -9.78
C PHE A 57 9.74 5.53 -11.27
N GLY A 58 10.80 5.59 -12.06
CA GLY A 58 10.75 5.83 -13.50
C GLY A 58 12.12 6.21 -14.06
N PRO A 59 12.24 6.60 -15.33
CA PRO A 59 13.53 6.92 -15.96
C PRO A 59 14.33 7.99 -15.20
N ARG A 60 13.63 8.98 -14.62
CA ARG A 60 14.24 10.04 -13.79
C ARG A 60 13.23 10.60 -12.79
N VAL A 61 13.61 10.71 -11.52
CA VAL A 61 12.74 11.17 -10.43
C VAL A 61 13.36 12.37 -9.74
N TYR A 62 12.80 13.57 -9.94
CA TYR A 62 13.42 14.80 -9.42
C TYR A 62 13.23 15.00 -7.92
N ALA A 63 12.05 14.68 -7.38
CA ALA A 63 11.71 14.89 -5.97
C ALA A 63 11.16 13.61 -5.32
N PRO A 64 11.45 13.34 -4.05
CA PRO A 64 10.97 12.14 -3.36
C PRO A 64 9.50 12.28 -2.89
N VAL A 65 8.98 13.51 -2.79
CA VAL A 65 7.63 13.80 -2.28
C VAL A 65 6.64 14.03 -3.43
N MET A 66 5.42 13.53 -3.28
CA MET A 66 4.25 13.65 -4.15
C MET A 66 3.41 14.86 -3.77
N ALA A 67 2.83 15.50 -4.79
CA ALA A 67 1.81 16.54 -4.58
C ALA A 67 0.40 15.90 -4.53
N PRO A 68 -0.60 16.58 -3.96
CA PRO A 68 -2.00 16.15 -4.07
C PRO A 68 -2.43 15.90 -5.53
N GLY A 69 -3.31 14.93 -5.77
CA GLY A 69 -3.78 14.54 -7.10
C GLY A 69 -2.71 13.93 -8.03
N THR A 70 -1.57 13.42 -7.51
CA THR A 70 -0.48 12.89 -8.34
C THR A 70 -0.17 11.40 -8.16
N ALA A 71 -0.77 10.73 -7.17
CA ALA A 71 -0.56 9.29 -6.96
C ALA A 71 -1.29 8.47 -8.04
N ASP A 72 -0.55 7.60 -8.72
CA ASP A 72 -1.09 6.60 -9.66
C ASP A 72 -1.76 5.46 -8.90
N PHE A 73 -1.22 5.13 -7.72
CA PHE A 73 -1.74 4.12 -6.82
C PHE A 73 -1.78 4.66 -5.39
N LEU A 74 -2.93 4.50 -4.72
CA LEU A 74 -3.07 4.65 -3.28
C LEU A 74 -3.31 3.26 -2.68
N VAL A 75 -2.35 2.75 -1.91
CA VAL A 75 -2.47 1.47 -1.21
C VAL A 75 -2.66 1.75 0.28
N ALA A 76 -3.88 1.55 0.75
CA ALA A 76 -4.25 1.81 2.12
C ALA A 76 -4.38 0.51 2.91
N PHE A 77 -3.66 0.44 4.02
CA PHE A 77 -3.62 -0.72 4.91
C PHE A 77 -4.78 -0.69 5.91
N GLU A 78 -5.52 0.42 5.95
CA GLU A 78 -6.65 0.69 6.83
C GLU A 78 -7.59 1.69 6.13
N LYS A 79 -8.91 1.51 6.27
CA LYS A 79 -9.91 2.22 5.45
C LYS A 79 -10.12 3.71 5.80
N LEU A 80 -9.89 4.12 7.05
CA LEU A 80 -9.88 5.54 7.44
C LEU A 80 -8.65 6.27 6.91
N GLU A 81 -7.49 5.61 6.86
CA GLU A 81 -6.29 6.17 6.21
C GLU A 81 -6.50 6.32 4.70
N ALA A 82 -7.19 5.38 4.05
CA ALA A 82 -7.60 5.52 2.66
C ALA A 82 -8.41 6.81 2.43
N ARG A 83 -9.45 7.01 3.26
CA ARG A 83 -10.32 8.19 3.19
C ARG A 83 -9.58 9.50 3.47
N ARG A 84 -8.60 9.49 4.38
CA ARG A 84 -7.77 10.66 4.74
C ARG A 84 -6.86 11.07 3.59
N TRP A 85 -6.25 10.10 2.92
CA TRP A 85 -5.25 10.35 1.87
C TRP A 85 -5.82 10.34 0.45
N LEU A 86 -7.13 10.10 0.30
CA LEU A 86 -7.83 10.14 -0.98
C LEU A 86 -7.53 11.37 -1.86
N PRO A 87 -7.37 12.61 -1.32
CA PRO A 87 -7.03 13.78 -2.14
C PRO A 87 -5.67 13.71 -2.87
N TYR A 88 -4.81 12.75 -2.54
CA TYR A 88 -3.54 12.52 -3.25
C TYR A 88 -3.69 11.65 -4.49
N LEU A 89 -4.78 10.88 -4.59
CA LEU A 89 -5.04 9.99 -5.72
C LEU A 89 -5.40 10.80 -6.97
N LYS A 90 -4.84 10.41 -8.12
CA LYS A 90 -5.25 10.93 -9.43
C LYS A 90 -6.71 10.53 -9.74
N LEU A 91 -7.37 11.29 -10.61
CA LEU A 91 -8.74 10.98 -11.05
C LEU A 91 -8.87 9.60 -11.72
N ASP A 92 -7.84 9.16 -12.41
CA ASP A 92 -7.72 7.85 -13.07
C ASP A 92 -6.84 6.86 -12.29
N GLY A 93 -6.38 7.24 -11.09
CA GLY A 93 -5.54 6.41 -10.25
C GLY A 93 -6.28 5.23 -9.63
N TRP A 94 -5.54 4.24 -9.16
CA TRP A 94 -6.06 3.06 -8.47
C TRP A 94 -6.05 3.21 -6.96
N LEU A 95 -7.18 2.93 -6.33
CA LEU A 95 -7.30 2.73 -4.89
C LEU A 95 -7.30 1.24 -4.56
N ILE A 96 -6.33 0.80 -3.76
CA ILE A 96 -6.29 -0.54 -3.18
C ILE A 96 -6.43 -0.37 -1.67
N VAL A 97 -7.52 -0.85 -1.09
CA VAL A 97 -7.81 -0.66 0.33
C VAL A 97 -8.00 -2.00 1.03
N ASN A 98 -7.32 -2.16 2.16
CA ASN A 98 -7.68 -3.17 3.13
C ASN A 98 -8.91 -2.69 3.90
N ASP A 99 -10.02 -3.45 3.83
CA ASP A 99 -11.23 -3.21 4.62
C ASP A 99 -11.00 -3.63 6.09
N GLN A 100 -10.01 -3.01 6.70
CA GLN A 100 -9.67 -3.16 8.09
C GLN A 100 -9.99 -1.86 8.82
N GLU A 101 -10.65 -2.01 9.95
CA GLU A 101 -10.93 -0.93 10.89
C GLU A 101 -9.91 -0.93 12.02
N MET A 102 -9.21 0.20 12.20
CA MET A 102 -8.38 0.43 13.38
C MET A 102 -8.75 1.78 14.00
N PRO A 103 -9.57 1.79 15.07
CA PRO A 103 -9.99 3.03 15.69
C PRO A 103 -8.81 3.85 16.20
N PRO A 104 -8.68 5.13 15.80
CA PRO A 104 -7.64 6.01 16.33
C PRO A 104 -7.96 6.42 17.78
N LEU A 105 -6.96 6.96 18.48
CA LEU A 105 -7.08 7.33 19.89
C LEU A 105 -8.34 8.16 20.24
N PRO A 106 -8.73 9.20 19.46
CA PRO A 106 -9.95 9.96 19.75
C PRO A 106 -11.22 9.10 19.78
N VAL A 107 -11.31 8.06 18.93
CA VAL A 107 -12.45 7.13 18.94
C VAL A 107 -12.38 6.23 20.17
N LEU A 108 -11.20 5.70 20.49
CA LEU A 108 -11.00 4.82 21.66
C LEU A 108 -11.28 5.54 22.99
N THR A 109 -11.04 6.85 23.08
CA THR A 109 -11.31 7.65 24.28
C THR A 109 -12.73 8.23 24.31
N GLY A 110 -13.59 7.91 23.33
CA GLY A 110 -14.94 8.47 23.21
C GLY A 110 -15.00 9.95 22.82
N ALA A 111 -13.89 10.52 22.35
CA ALA A 111 -13.80 11.90 21.87
C ALA A 111 -14.20 12.05 20.39
N GLY A 112 -14.55 10.95 19.72
CA GLY A 112 -15.03 10.92 18.35
C GLY A 112 -15.63 9.57 17.98
N THR A 113 -16.18 9.47 16.77
CA THR A 113 -16.76 8.23 16.23
C THR A 113 -15.99 7.79 15.00
N TYR A 114 -15.86 6.48 14.81
CA TYR A 114 -15.33 5.94 13.57
C TYR A 114 -16.40 6.07 12.47
N PRO A 115 -16.13 6.67 11.30
CA PRO A 115 -17.13 6.82 10.25
C PRO A 115 -17.59 5.47 9.69
N GLU A 116 -18.89 5.35 9.42
CA GLU A 116 -19.48 4.17 8.79
C GLU A 116 -19.32 4.20 7.26
N ASP A 117 -19.48 3.04 6.60
CA ASP A 117 -19.51 2.88 5.13
C ASP A 117 -18.35 3.55 4.34
N LEU A 118 -17.16 3.67 4.93
CA LEU A 118 -16.01 4.31 4.27
C LEU A 118 -15.68 3.68 2.90
N VAL A 119 -15.79 2.36 2.78
CA VAL A 119 -15.55 1.64 1.52
C VAL A 119 -16.60 2.00 0.48
N GLY A 120 -17.89 2.03 0.83
CA GLY A 120 -18.98 2.41 -0.08
C GLY A 120 -18.96 3.88 -0.47
N GLU A 121 -18.56 4.78 0.44
CA GLU A 121 -18.31 6.19 0.12
C GLU A 121 -17.18 6.35 -0.91
N MET A 122 -16.02 5.71 -0.68
CA MET A 122 -14.90 5.78 -1.61
C MET A 122 -15.22 5.14 -2.96
N GLY A 123 -15.96 4.03 -2.98
CA GLY A 123 -16.38 3.35 -4.20
C GLY A 123 -17.31 4.18 -5.09
N ARG A 124 -18.00 5.19 -4.53
CA ARG A 124 -18.79 6.18 -5.29
C ARG A 124 -17.93 7.29 -5.90
N LEU A 125 -16.72 7.49 -5.40
CA LEU A 125 -15.82 8.58 -5.78
C LEU A 125 -14.66 8.12 -6.69
N VAL A 126 -14.26 6.85 -6.59
CA VAL A 126 -13.10 6.29 -7.28
C VAL A 126 -13.52 5.21 -8.26
N ASN A 127 -13.24 5.44 -9.55
CA ASN A 127 -13.58 4.49 -10.61
C ASN A 127 -12.79 3.18 -10.53
N ASN A 128 -11.50 3.27 -10.18
CA ASN A 128 -10.58 2.15 -10.13
C ASN A 128 -10.29 1.79 -8.68
N MET A 129 -11.12 0.92 -8.09
CA MET A 129 -11.02 0.56 -6.68
C MET A 129 -11.01 -0.96 -6.48
N LEU A 130 -10.12 -1.43 -5.60
CA LEU A 130 -10.12 -2.78 -5.06
C LEU A 130 -10.15 -2.71 -3.54
N ALA A 131 -11.27 -3.11 -2.95
CA ALA A 131 -11.38 -3.35 -1.52
C ALA A 131 -11.21 -4.84 -1.23
N LEU A 132 -10.40 -5.18 -0.23
CA LEU A 132 -10.16 -6.57 0.18
C LEU A 132 -10.01 -6.72 1.69
N ASP A 133 -10.36 -7.89 2.21
CA ASP A 133 -9.96 -8.31 3.56
C ASP A 133 -8.55 -8.92 3.49
N ALA A 134 -7.53 -8.06 3.54
CA ALA A 134 -6.14 -8.49 3.47
C ALA A 134 -5.74 -9.31 4.71
N LEU A 135 -6.43 -9.10 5.84
CA LEU A 135 -6.16 -9.81 7.09
C LEU A 135 -6.61 -11.27 6.99
N GLU A 136 -7.79 -11.53 6.44
CA GLU A 136 -8.30 -12.87 6.17
C GLU A 136 -7.44 -13.60 5.12
N LEU A 137 -7.05 -12.93 4.04
CA LEU A 137 -6.15 -13.52 3.04
C LEU A 137 -4.78 -13.88 3.65
N ALA A 138 -4.23 -13.02 4.52
CA ALA A 138 -2.99 -13.33 5.24
C ALA A 138 -3.16 -14.45 6.27
N ARG A 139 -4.33 -14.54 6.93
CA ARG A 139 -4.69 -15.67 7.79
C ARG A 139 -4.68 -16.98 7.02
N ARG A 140 -5.28 -17.02 5.82
CA ARG A 140 -5.23 -18.17 4.90
C ARG A 140 -3.82 -18.49 4.40
N ALA A 141 -2.97 -17.48 4.24
CA ALA A 141 -1.56 -17.68 3.94
C ALA A 141 -0.82 -18.39 5.10
N GLY A 142 -1.27 -18.19 6.34
CA GLY A 142 -0.74 -18.81 7.55
C GLY A 142 -0.17 -17.82 8.55
N ASN A 143 -0.23 -16.51 8.28
CA ASN A 143 0.23 -15.49 9.22
C ASN A 143 -0.43 -14.14 8.95
N VAL A 144 -1.29 -13.67 9.84
CA VAL A 144 -1.94 -12.34 9.74
C VAL A 144 -0.96 -11.17 9.59
N LYS A 145 0.30 -11.32 10.04
CA LYS A 145 1.34 -10.29 9.88
C LYS A 145 1.81 -10.10 8.43
N SER A 146 1.43 -10.97 7.49
CA SER A 146 1.71 -10.82 6.06
C SER A 146 0.59 -10.14 5.27
N ALA A 147 -0.38 -9.48 5.94
CA ALA A 147 -1.44 -8.70 5.28
C ALA A 147 -0.90 -7.60 4.36
N ASN A 148 0.25 -7.01 4.72
CA ASN A 148 0.95 -6.07 3.86
C ASN A 148 1.33 -6.69 2.51
N MET A 149 1.77 -7.95 2.48
CA MET A 149 2.14 -8.62 1.24
C MET A 149 0.94 -8.96 0.36
N VAL A 150 -0.24 -9.21 0.95
CA VAL A 150 -1.49 -9.33 0.18
C VAL A 150 -1.75 -8.03 -0.61
N LEU A 151 -1.67 -6.88 0.05
CA LEU A 151 -1.85 -5.59 -0.62
C LEU A 151 -0.79 -5.34 -1.70
N MET A 152 0.47 -5.75 -1.44
CA MET A 152 1.54 -5.63 -2.43
C MET A 152 1.32 -6.54 -3.64
N GLY A 153 0.78 -7.74 -3.46
CA GLY A 153 0.40 -8.62 -4.57
C GLY A 153 -0.67 -7.99 -5.46
N ALA A 154 -1.70 -7.42 -4.83
CA ALA A 154 -2.76 -6.71 -5.54
C ALA A 154 -2.21 -5.50 -6.33
N LEU A 155 -1.28 -4.75 -5.75
CA LEU A 155 -0.59 -3.66 -6.45
C LEU A 155 0.26 -4.19 -7.61
N ALA A 156 1.07 -5.22 -7.36
CA ALA A 156 2.04 -5.76 -8.29
C ALA A 156 1.41 -6.21 -9.61
N ARG A 157 0.21 -6.80 -9.56
CA ARG A 157 -0.58 -7.19 -10.73
C ARG A 157 -0.86 -6.04 -11.71
N ARG A 158 -0.87 -4.79 -11.20
CA ARG A 158 -1.22 -3.56 -11.91
C ARG A 158 0.00 -2.72 -12.29
N LEU A 159 1.21 -3.17 -11.95
CA LEU A 159 2.45 -2.48 -12.28
C LEU A 159 3.18 -3.20 -13.42
N PRO A 160 3.94 -2.47 -14.25
CA PRO A 160 4.72 -3.05 -15.35
C PRO A 160 6.03 -3.67 -14.84
N ILE A 161 5.99 -4.41 -13.74
CA ILE A 161 7.14 -5.06 -13.10
C ILE A 161 6.94 -6.58 -13.21
N SER A 162 7.98 -7.31 -13.64
CA SER A 162 7.89 -8.76 -13.82
C SER A 162 7.65 -9.47 -12.49
N ARG A 163 7.01 -10.64 -12.56
CA ARG A 163 6.77 -11.49 -11.40
C ARG A 163 8.08 -11.91 -10.74
N GLU A 164 9.11 -12.16 -11.55
CA GLU A 164 10.44 -12.56 -11.10
C GLU A 164 11.11 -11.46 -10.27
N ALA A 165 10.98 -10.18 -10.69
CA ALA A 165 11.51 -9.06 -9.93
C ALA A 165 10.83 -8.90 -8.55
N TRP A 166 9.52 -9.17 -8.47
CA TRP A 166 8.81 -9.21 -7.19
C TRP A 166 9.27 -10.35 -6.30
N GLU A 167 9.50 -11.53 -6.85
CA GLU A 167 10.02 -12.69 -6.14
C GLU A 167 11.41 -12.44 -5.55
N GLU A 168 12.31 -11.85 -6.34
CA GLU A 168 13.63 -11.43 -5.88
C GLU A 168 13.54 -10.38 -4.77
N ALA A 169 12.69 -9.37 -4.96
CA ALA A 169 12.48 -8.31 -3.95
C ALA A 169 11.93 -8.87 -2.62
N LEU A 170 11.01 -9.84 -2.68
CA LEU A 170 10.51 -10.56 -1.50
C LEU A 170 11.63 -11.34 -0.81
N ALA A 171 12.41 -12.10 -1.56
CA ALA A 171 13.53 -12.90 -1.02
C ALA A 171 14.60 -12.04 -0.33
N VAL A 172 14.88 -10.84 -0.85
CA VAL A 172 15.85 -9.90 -0.27
C VAL A 172 15.29 -9.15 0.95
N SER A 173 13.99 -8.81 0.95
CA SER A 173 13.40 -7.94 1.97
C SER A 173 12.85 -8.70 3.18
N VAL A 174 12.35 -9.91 2.96
CA VAL A 174 11.66 -10.69 3.99
C VAL A 174 12.66 -11.64 4.66
N PRO A 175 12.72 -11.70 6.00
CA PRO A 175 13.57 -12.67 6.68
C PRO A 175 13.24 -14.11 6.24
N GLY A 176 14.25 -14.92 5.94
CA GLY A 176 14.06 -16.24 5.30
C GLY A 176 13.02 -17.14 5.97
N ARG A 177 12.95 -17.15 7.31
CA ARG A 177 11.93 -17.92 8.06
C ARG A 177 10.47 -17.52 7.78
N PHE A 178 10.25 -16.34 7.23
CA PHE A 178 8.94 -15.81 6.88
C PHE A 178 8.71 -15.70 5.37
N LEU A 179 9.69 -16.07 4.53
CA LEU A 179 9.61 -15.85 3.09
C LEU A 179 8.42 -16.59 2.45
N GLU A 180 8.28 -17.88 2.72
CA GLU A 180 7.24 -18.71 2.11
C GLU A 180 5.82 -18.24 2.46
N VAL A 181 5.57 -17.87 3.73
CA VAL A 181 4.25 -17.35 4.13
C VAL A 181 3.96 -15.97 3.51
N ASN A 182 4.99 -15.14 3.32
CA ASN A 182 4.84 -13.85 2.65
C ASN A 182 4.63 -14.00 1.14
N ARG A 183 5.30 -14.96 0.49
CA ARG A 183 5.04 -15.33 -0.92
C ARG A 183 3.62 -15.79 -1.12
N LYS A 184 3.13 -16.70 -0.27
CA LYS A 184 1.75 -17.18 -0.33
C LYS A 184 0.75 -16.03 -0.16
N ALA A 185 0.99 -15.13 0.80
CA ALA A 185 0.16 -13.94 1.00
C ALA A 185 0.19 -13.00 -0.22
N PHE A 186 1.38 -12.77 -0.77
CA PHE A 186 1.56 -11.98 -1.99
C PHE A 186 0.74 -12.53 -3.15
N TYR A 187 0.81 -13.84 -3.42
CA TYR A 187 0.03 -14.43 -4.51
C TYR A 187 -1.47 -14.44 -4.25
N LEU A 188 -1.91 -14.65 -3.02
CA LEU A 188 -3.34 -14.50 -2.68
C LEU A 188 -3.85 -13.08 -3.00
N GLY A 189 -3.01 -12.06 -2.81
CA GLY A 189 -3.28 -10.69 -3.22
C GLY A 189 -3.23 -10.46 -4.72
N TRP A 190 -2.23 -11.03 -5.40
CA TRP A 190 -2.04 -10.97 -6.85
C TRP A 190 -3.24 -11.53 -7.62
N ASP A 191 -3.86 -12.58 -7.08
CA ASP A 191 -5.03 -13.24 -7.66
C ASP A 191 -6.35 -12.49 -7.38
N GLN A 192 -6.33 -11.40 -6.62
CA GLN A 192 -7.52 -10.55 -6.42
C GLN A 192 -7.76 -9.67 -7.65
N ASN A 193 -8.87 -9.93 -8.33
CA ASN A 193 -9.38 -9.07 -9.39
C ASN A 193 -10.26 -7.97 -8.78
N GLY A 194 -10.14 -6.75 -9.31
CA GLY A 194 -11.05 -5.62 -9.06
C GLY A 194 -11.74 -5.25 -10.35
#